data_AF-A0A6A4QQL4-F1
#
_entry.id   AF-A0A6A4QQL4-F1
#
_cell.length_a   1.000
_cell.length_b   1.000
_cell.length_c   1.000
_cell.angle_alpha   90.00
_cell.angle_beta   90.00
_cell.angle_gamma   90.00
#
_symmetry.space_group_name_H-M   'P 1'
#
loop_
_entity.id
_entity.type
_entity.pdbx_description
1 polymer ?
#
loop_
_entity_poly.entity_id
_entity_poly.type
_entity_poly.pdbx_seq_one_letter_code
_entity_poly.pdbx_strand_id
1 'polypeptide(L)' 'MYGRKNQHLKELEGAKERLTLHKIDLIDLHSLKAVFEGCDGVFHTASPMTNNPVRFFF' A
#
# COMPACT_ATOMS: atom_id res chain seq x y z
N MET A 1 -9.17 5.35 -9.85
CA MET A 1 -8.37 6.59 -10.03
C MET A 1 -7.40 6.72 -8.86
N TYR A 2 -6.10 6.86 -9.13
CA TYR A 2 -5.07 7.05 -8.11
C TYR A 2 -5.19 8.46 -7.53
N GLY A 3 -5.25 8.59 -6.20
CA GLY A 3 -5.22 9.91 -5.56
C GLY A 3 -3.88 10.60 -5.81
N ARG A 4 -3.87 11.94 -5.90
CA ARG A 4 -2.66 12.76 -6.16
C ARG A 4 -1.46 12.37 -5.28
N LYS A 5 -1.73 11.92 -4.05
CA LYS A 5 -0.72 11.51 -3.07
C LYS A 5 0.31 10.52 -3.63
N ASN A 6 -0.11 9.55 -4.46
CA ASN A 6 0.76 8.46 -4.90
C ASN A 6 1.21 8.59 -6.36
N GLN A 7 0.92 9.72 -7.01
CA GLN A 7 1.19 9.89 -8.45
C GLN A 7 2.70 9.87 -8.75
N HIS A 8 3.50 10.47 -7.87
CA HIS A 8 4.96 10.53 -7.99
C HIS A 8 5.63 9.15 -8.06
N LEU A 9 5.03 8.09 -7.50
CA LEU A 9 5.59 6.73 -7.55
C LEU A 9 5.69 6.20 -8.99
N LYS A 10 4.86 6.70 -9.91
CA LYS A 10 4.88 6.31 -11.32
C LYS A 10 6.04 6.92 -12.11
N GLU A 11 6.71 7.91 -11.53
CA GLU A 11 7.85 8.60 -12.15
C GLU A 11 9.18 7.93 -11.79
N LEU A 12 9.18 6.96 -10.87
CA LEU A 12 10.34 6.16 -10.51
C LEU A 12 10.82 5.31 -11.69
N GLU A 13 12.13 5.08 -11.75
CA GLU A 13 12.74 4.25 -12.79
C GLU A 13 12.15 2.83 -12.79
N GLY A 14 11.64 2.39 -13.94
CA GLY A 14 11.03 1.08 -14.11
C GLY A 14 9.62 0.91 -13.53
N ALA A 15 9.00 2.00 -13.05
CA ALA A 15 7.64 1.94 -12.49
C ALA A 15 6.58 1.57 -13.54
N LYS A 16 6.78 1.95 -14.81
CA LYS A 16 5.82 1.64 -15.88
C LYS A 16 5.72 0.14 -16.15
N GLU A 17 6.80 -0.60 -15.91
CA GLU A 17 6.93 -2.02 -16.20
C GLU A 17 6.69 -2.90 -14.97
N ARG A 18 7.07 -2.42 -13.78
CA ARG A 18 7.14 -3.25 -12.56
C ARG A 18 6.28 -2.77 -11.40
N LEU A 19 5.70 -1.57 -11.46
CA LEU A 19 4.88 -1.03 -10.37
C LEU A 19 3.40 -1.04 -10.74
N THR A 20 2.64 -1.89 -10.06
CA THR A 20 1.19 -1.78 -10.00
C THR A 20 0.77 -1.11 -8.70
N LEU A 21 -0.19 -0.19 -8.79
CA LEU A 21 -0.77 0.46 -7.61
C LEU A 21 -2.16 -0.12 -7.41
N HIS A 22 -2.43 -0.63 -6.22
CA HIS A 22 -3.74 -1.15 -5.84
C HIS A 22 -4.30 -0.29 -4.71
N LYS A 23 -5.58 0.06 -4.78
CA LYS A 23 -6.28 0.68 -3.65
C LYS A 23 -6.89 -0.45 -2.83
N ILE A 24 -6.47 -0.57 -1.59
CA ILE A 24 -6.99 -1.54 -0.63
C ILE A 24 -7.39 -0.84 0.66
N ASP A 25 -8.33 -1.44 1.38
CA ASP A 25 -8.53 -1.17 2.79
C ASP A 25 -7.67 -2.15 3.59
N LEU A 26 -6.87 -1.63 4.53
CA LEU A 26 -5.98 -2.46 5.35
C LEU A 26 -6.73 -3.24 6.44
N ILE A 27 -7.96 -2.83 6.76
CA ILE A 27 -8.80 -3.49 7.76
C ILE A 27 -9.61 -4.63 7.12
N ASP A 28 -9.83 -4.57 5.80
CA ASP A 28 -10.54 -5.63 5.06
C ASP A 28 -9.59 -6.75 4.63
N LEU A 29 -9.67 -7.88 5.34
CA LEU A 29 -8.89 -9.09 5.04
C LEU A 29 -9.13 -9.62 3.62
N HIS A 30 -10.35 -9.46 3.08
CA HIS A 30 -10.67 -9.96 1.75
C HIS A 30 -9.93 -9.15 0.66
N SER A 31 -9.90 -7.83 0.82
CA SER A 31 -9.13 -6.92 -0.05
C SER A 31 -7.63 -7.21 -0.01
N LEU A 32 -7.08 -7.56 1.16
CA LEU A 32 -5.67 -7.93 1.31
C LEU A 32 -5.34 -9.24 0.58
N LYS A 33 -6.18 -10.27 0.76
CA LYS A 33 -5.94 -11.59 0.16
C LYS A 33 -5.82 -11.52 -1.36
N ALA A 34 -6.67 -10.73 -2.01
CA ALA A 34 -6.65 -10.57 -3.46
C ALA A 34 -5.36 -9.89 -3.98
N VAL A 35 -4.73 -9.01 -3.20
CA VAL A 35 -3.48 -8.33 -3.60
C VAL A 35 -2.25 -9.17 -3.30
N PHE A 36 -2.31 -10.04 -2.29
CA PHE A 36 -1.19 -10.94 -1.96
C PHE A 36 -1.14 -12.20 -2.82
N GLU A 37 -2.22 -12.53 -3.54
CA GLU A 37 -2.25 -13.68 -4.42
C GLU A 37 -1.22 -13.53 -5.56
N GLY A 38 -0.28 -14.47 -5.64
CA GLY A 38 0.82 -14.46 -6.61
C GLY A 38 2.07 -13.69 -6.16
N CYS A 39 2.10 -13.14 -4.94
CA CYS A 39 3.33 -12.57 -4.38
C CYS A 39 4.21 -13.65 -3.74
N ASP A 40 5.51 -13.61 -4.02
CA ASP A 40 6.51 -14.47 -3.36
C ASP A 40 6.83 -14.03 -1.92
N GLY A 41 6.59 -12.76 -1.60
CA GLY A 41 6.84 -12.18 -0.27
C GLY A 41 6.09 -10.85 -0.09
N VAL A 42 5.81 -10.50 1.18
CA VAL A 42 5.05 -9.30 1.54
C VAL A 42 5.84 -8.47 2.54
N PHE A 43 6.00 -7.18 2.25
CA PHE A 43 6.58 -6.20 3.16
C PHE A 43 5.47 -5.33 3.74
N HIS A 44 5.21 -5.47 5.04
CA HIS A 44 4.28 -4.60 5.75
C HIS A 44 4.98 -3.32 6.22
N THR A 45 4.91 -2.26 5.42
CA THR A 45 5.50 -0.94 5.73
C THR A 45 4.48 0.10 6.15
N ALA A 46 3.18 -0.16 5.91
CA ALA A 46 2.12 0.73 6.34
C ALA A 46 2.17 0.85 7.86
N SER A 47 2.05 2.08 8.37
CA SER A 47 1.86 2.36 9.78
C SER A 47 0.96 3.58 9.94
N PRO A 48 -0.07 3.53 10.79
CA PRO A 48 -0.84 4.72 11.11
C PRO A 48 0.09 5.76 11.74
N MET A 49 0.39 6.81 11.00
CA MET A 49 1.07 7.98 11.55
C MET A 49 0.02 8.90 12.16
N THR A 50 0.07 9.04 13.47
CA THR A 50 -0.87 9.87 14.25
C THR A 50 -0.09 10.89 15.06
N ASN A 51 -0.62 12.12 15.17
CA ASN A 51 -0.06 13.15 16.04
C ASN A 51 -0.38 12.91 17.54
N ASN A 52 -1.14 11.85 17.85
CA ASN A 52 -1.41 11.40 19.21
C ASN A 52 -0.39 10.32 19.60
N PRO A 53 0.49 10.59 20.59
CA PRO A 53 1.57 9.69 20.98
C PRO A 53 1.10 8.37 21.62
N VAL A 54 -0.18 8.25 22.00
CA VAL A 54 -0.70 7.11 22.79
C VAL A 54 -1.46 6.07 21.96
N ARG A 55 -1.46 6.17 20.63
CA ARG A 55 -2.24 5.25 19.78
C ARG A 55 -1.45 4.72 18.59
N PHE A 56 -0.65 3.70 18.85
CA PHE A 56 -0.08 2.82 17.82
C PHE A 56 -0.76 1.46 17.95
N PHE A 57 -1.84 1.24 17.20
CA PHE A 57 -2.39 -0.09 17.03
C PHE A 57 -2.52 -0.38 15.53
N PHE A 58 -2.02 -1.55 15.17
CA PHE A 58 -2.36 -2.28 13.95
C PHE A 58 -3.47 -3.26 14.25
#